data_AF-A0A7C5JP29-F1
#
_entry.id   AF-A0A7C5JP29-F1
#
_cell.length_a   1.000
_cell.length_b   1.000
_cell.length_c   1.000
_cell.angle_alpha   90.00
_cell.angle_beta   90.00
_cell.angle_gamma   90.00
#
_symmetry.space_group_name_H-M   'P 1'
#
loop_
_entity.id
_entity.type
_entity.pdbx_description
1 polymer ?
#
loop_
_entity_poly.entity_id
_entity_poly.type
_entity_poly.pdbx_seq_one_letter_code
_entity_poly.pdbx_strand_id
1 'polypeptide(L)'
;MKIKNFLIIMYGLAGLFIALFTAIMTYIIIDVPIGMTMSSEIGVTIALTLPLIGLFSYFIGNYFSKKFDAINKRLDAISENHFLQESYTEKIVDINHIHGSITQLSSRLELSILELKNRNKNLNNLILSLSHDIKTPLTIIDGYLEEFEDKMISEEDMPRAIAILKKETAYLNELSSDVIGYIESQELIPVKEMLSLKTFIHADVCPLIRVKKAVEFKCLISDTQKIEFKPMALKKILVNLLHNATKYTKEGTITLMAKENLITIEDTGVGISPKFKERIFEPFVGLDESRNRKKGGFGLGLSISRNLAENNGYELFLDTTYNGGCRFVLKKM
;
A
#
# COMPACT_ATOMS: atom_id res chain seq x y z
N MET A 1 -8.48 23.69 32.25
CA MET A 1 -9.66 24.35 32.86
C MET A 1 -10.88 23.95 32.05
N LYS A 2 -11.97 23.43 32.65
CA LYS A 2 -13.17 23.04 31.88
C LYS A 2 -13.62 24.24 31.02
N ILE A 3 -13.90 24.04 29.74
CA ILE A 3 -14.32 25.09 28.78
C ILE A 3 -15.43 25.96 29.36
N LYS A 4 -16.35 25.36 30.12
CA LYS A 4 -17.36 26.06 30.92
C LYS A 4 -16.80 27.16 31.82
N ASN A 5 -15.78 26.87 32.62
CA ASN A 5 -15.18 27.84 33.54
C ASN A 5 -14.45 28.96 32.78
N PHE A 6 -13.80 28.62 31.66
CA PHE A 6 -13.14 29.61 30.81
C PHE A 6 -14.13 30.57 30.17
N LEU A 7 -15.21 30.07 29.58
CA LEU A 7 -16.25 30.90 28.97
C LEU A 7 -16.95 31.78 30.02
N ILE A 8 -17.26 31.24 31.20
CA ILE A 8 -17.89 32.03 32.28
C ILE A 8 -16.99 33.20 32.70
N ILE A 9 -15.70 32.95 32.91
CA ILE A 9 -14.73 33.99 33.28
C ILE A 9 -14.56 35.02 32.16
N MET A 10 -14.40 34.56 30.92
CA MET A 10 -14.19 35.43 29.75
C MET A 10 -15.38 36.36 29.49
N TYR A 11 -16.60 35.84 29.53
CA TYR A 11 -17.81 36.65 29.34
C TYR A 11 -18.12 37.54 30.55
N GLY A 12 -17.78 37.10 31.77
CA GLY A 12 -17.86 37.95 32.96
C GLY A 12 -16.93 39.17 32.86
N LEU A 13 -15.69 38.95 32.42
CA LEU A 13 -14.71 40.01 32.16
C LEU A 13 -15.16 40.94 31.01
N ALA A 14 -15.69 40.40 29.92
CA ALA A 14 -16.22 41.18 28.80
C ALA A 14 -17.42 42.04 29.24
N GLY A 15 -18.31 41.50 30.09
CA GLY A 15 -19.43 42.23 30.65
C GLY A 15 -19.01 43.40 31.53
N LEU A 16 -18.04 43.17 32.42
CA LEU A 16 -17.46 44.21 33.26
C LEU A 16 -16.81 45.31 32.40
N PHE A 17 -16.10 44.93 31.34
CA PHE A 17 -15.47 45.88 30.41
C PHE A 17 -16.50 46.73 29.66
N ILE A 18 -17.59 46.11 29.17
CA ILE A 18 -18.68 46.82 28.48
C ILE A 18 -19.36 47.80 29.45
N ALA A 19 -19.66 47.38 30.69
CA ALA A 19 -20.28 48.25 31.68
C ALA A 19 -19.38 49.46 32.04
N LEU A 20 -18.08 49.22 32.26
CA LEU A 20 -17.09 50.27 32.52
C LEU A 20 -16.98 51.24 31.34
N PHE A 21 -16.93 50.70 30.12
CA PHE A 21 -16.88 51.48 28.89
C PHE A 21 -18.14 52.33 28.70
N THR A 22 -19.33 51.78 28.93
CA THR A 22 -20.57 52.55 28.86
C THR A 22 -20.62 53.67 29.90
N ALA A 23 -20.14 53.44 31.13
CA ALA A 23 -20.07 54.48 32.15
C ALA A 23 -19.11 55.63 31.75
N ILE A 24 -17.95 55.29 31.18
CA ILE A 24 -16.97 56.26 30.68
C ILE A 24 -17.54 57.05 29.48
N MET A 25 -18.18 56.37 28.53
CA MET A 25 -18.79 57.02 27.36
C MET A 25 -19.93 57.96 27.76
N THR A 26 -20.77 57.56 28.72
CA THR A 26 -21.83 58.44 29.25
C THR A 26 -21.26 59.69 29.91
N TYR A 27 -20.14 59.58 30.63
CA TYR A 27 -19.42 60.75 31.17
C TYR A 27 -18.91 61.68 30.06
N ILE A 28 -18.26 61.12 29.03
CA ILE A 28 -17.71 61.89 27.90
C ILE A 28 -18.82 62.59 27.09
N ILE A 29 -19.99 61.96 26.93
CA ILE A 29 -21.08 62.48 26.09
C ILE A 29 -21.88 63.58 26.79
N ILE A 30 -22.07 63.49 28.11
CA ILE A 30 -22.96 64.38 28.87
C ILE A 30 -22.21 65.60 29.46
N ASP A 31 -20.87 65.56 29.51
CA ASP A 31 -19.98 66.64 30.00
C ASP A 31 -20.34 67.15 31.42
N VAL A 32 -20.96 66.28 32.22
CA VAL A 32 -21.33 66.53 33.62
C VAL A 32 -20.25 65.92 34.53
N PRO A 33 -19.65 66.69 35.46
CA PRO A 33 -18.67 66.16 36.41
C PRO A 33 -19.29 65.04 37.25
N ILE A 34 -18.53 63.98 37.53
CA ILE A 34 -18.99 62.81 38.29
C ILE A 34 -19.30 63.24 39.74
N GLY A 35 -20.52 63.74 39.95
CA GLY A 35 -21.07 64.06 41.26
C GLY A 35 -21.74 62.85 41.90
N MET A 36 -22.24 63.02 43.14
CA MET A 36 -22.90 61.94 43.91
C MET A 36 -24.15 61.36 43.21
N THR A 37 -24.78 62.09 42.30
CA THR A 37 -25.96 61.64 41.54
C THR A 37 -25.60 60.74 40.36
N MET A 38 -24.50 61.02 39.63
CA MET A 38 -24.07 60.15 38.52
C MET A 38 -23.43 58.85 39.02
N SER A 39 -22.73 58.88 40.16
CA SER A 39 -22.11 57.67 40.73
C SER A 39 -23.14 56.64 41.21
N SER A 40 -24.30 57.10 41.71
CA SER A 40 -25.40 56.22 42.10
C SER A 40 -26.09 55.59 40.88
N GLU A 41 -26.30 56.33 39.80
CA GLU A 41 -26.87 55.80 38.55
C GLU A 41 -25.95 54.77 37.87
N ILE A 42 -24.63 55.01 37.85
CA ILE A 42 -23.64 54.04 37.38
C ILE A 42 -23.67 52.78 38.26
N GLY A 43 -23.72 52.96 39.59
CA GLY A 43 -23.81 51.84 40.54
C GLY A 43 -25.05 50.97 40.31
N VAL A 44 -26.22 51.58 40.10
CA VAL A 44 -27.48 50.88 39.79
C VAL A 44 -27.40 50.15 38.46
N THR A 45 -26.81 50.78 37.43
CA THR A 45 -26.63 50.17 36.11
C THR A 45 -25.75 48.94 36.17
N ILE A 46 -24.62 49.00 36.89
CA ILE A 46 -23.73 47.86 37.10
C ILE A 46 -24.45 46.77 37.90
N ALA A 47 -25.15 47.13 38.97
CA ALA A 47 -25.86 46.18 39.83
C ALA A 47 -26.96 45.41 39.08
N LEU A 48 -27.63 46.03 38.10
CA LEU A 48 -28.66 45.38 37.29
C LEU A 48 -28.09 44.59 36.10
N THR A 49 -27.02 45.06 35.47
CA THR A 49 -26.48 44.43 34.24
C THR A 49 -25.55 43.26 34.52
N LEU A 50 -24.76 43.30 35.60
CA LEU A 50 -23.80 42.25 35.94
C LEU A 50 -24.45 40.86 36.15
N PRO A 51 -25.59 40.74 36.87
CA PRO A 51 -26.29 39.46 37.04
C PRO A 51 -26.86 38.92 35.72
N LEU A 52 -27.38 39.80 34.86
CA LEU A 52 -27.94 39.46 33.56
C LEU A 52 -26.86 38.88 32.63
N ILE A 53 -25.68 39.51 32.61
CA ILE A 53 -24.54 39.01 31.84
C ILE A 53 -24.04 37.69 32.41
N GLY A 54 -23.96 37.57 33.74
CA GLY A 54 -23.59 36.32 34.41
C GLY A 54 -24.54 35.16 34.07
N LEU A 55 -25.85 35.41 34.06
CA LEU A 55 -26.87 34.43 33.70
C LEU A 55 -26.76 34.04 32.22
N PHE A 56 -26.66 35.01 31.31
CA PHE A 56 -26.53 34.78 29.88
C PHE A 56 -25.24 33.99 29.55
N SER A 57 -24.14 34.36 30.19
CA SER A 57 -22.85 33.67 30.12
C SER A 57 -22.93 32.22 30.62
N TYR A 58 -23.64 31.97 31.73
CA TYR A 58 -23.85 30.63 32.26
C TYR A 58 -24.59 29.74 31.26
N PHE A 59 -25.67 30.24 30.64
CA PHE A 59 -26.43 29.48 29.64
C PHE A 59 -25.61 29.16 28.39
N ILE A 60 -24.92 30.16 27.83
CA ILE A 60 -24.04 29.99 26.65
C ILE A 60 -22.89 29.03 26.96
N GLY A 61 -22.22 29.22 28.09
CA GLY A 61 -21.12 28.36 28.52
C GLY A 61 -21.55 26.91 28.70
N ASN A 62 -22.75 26.67 29.26
CA ASN A 62 -23.28 25.32 29.43
C ASN A 62 -23.69 24.69 28.08
N TYR A 63 -24.22 25.48 27.14
CA TYR A 63 -24.58 25.05 25.79
C TYR A 63 -23.34 24.61 24.98
N PHE A 64 -22.30 25.45 24.93
CA PHE A 64 -21.07 25.12 24.19
C PHE A 64 -20.21 24.05 24.87
N SER A 65 -20.14 24.04 26.21
CA SER A 65 -19.35 23.01 26.91
C SER A 65 -19.90 21.61 26.66
N LYS A 66 -21.23 21.42 26.67
CA LYS A 66 -21.84 20.11 26.35
C LYS A 66 -21.50 19.66 24.92
N LYS A 67 -21.49 20.60 23.96
CA LYS A 67 -21.12 20.30 22.56
C LYS A 67 -19.66 19.93 22.40
N PHE A 68 -18.74 20.64 23.05
CA PHE A 68 -17.30 20.32 23.00
C PHE A 68 -16.98 18.99 23.70
N ASP A 69 -17.63 18.70 24.83
CA ASP A 69 -17.46 17.43 25.53
C ASP A 69 -17.91 16.24 24.67
N ALA A 70 -18.96 16.39 23.88
CA ALA A 70 -19.41 15.35 22.94
C ALA A 70 -18.38 15.08 21.81
N ILE A 71 -17.71 16.12 21.32
CA ILE A 71 -16.65 15.99 20.31
C ILE A 71 -15.40 15.34 20.92
N ASN A 72 -14.95 15.82 22.09
CA ASN A 72 -13.77 15.27 22.77
C ASN A 72 -13.96 13.79 23.11
N LYS A 73 -15.13 13.39 23.64
CA LYS A 73 -15.44 11.97 23.89
C LYS A 73 -15.34 11.09 22.64
N ARG A 74 -15.69 11.61 21.46
CA ARG A 74 -15.53 10.88 20.19
C ARG A 74 -14.07 10.80 19.74
N LEU A 75 -13.29 11.88 19.92
CA LEU A 75 -11.85 11.85 19.63
C LEU A 75 -11.11 10.86 20.53
N ASP A 76 -11.48 10.80 21.80
CA ASP A 76 -10.93 9.83 22.75
C ASP A 76 -11.32 8.39 22.36
N ALA A 77 -12.59 8.14 22.00
CA ALA A 77 -13.03 6.83 21.52
C ALA A 77 -12.33 6.38 20.21
N ILE A 78 -12.03 7.33 19.32
CA ILE A 78 -11.21 7.12 18.12
C ILE A 78 -9.77 6.77 18.50
N SER A 79 -9.19 7.44 19.50
CA SER A 79 -7.84 7.17 19.99
C SER A 79 -7.70 5.78 20.62
N GLU A 80 -8.78 5.23 21.19
CA GLU A 80 -8.78 3.93 21.86
C GLU A 80 -9.24 2.75 20.97
N ASN A 81 -9.28 2.93 19.63
CA ASN A 81 -9.71 1.93 18.66
C ASN A 81 -11.20 1.49 18.75
N HIS A 82 -12.07 2.25 19.40
CA HIS A 82 -13.51 1.96 19.51
C HIS A 82 -14.33 2.79 18.51
N PHE A 83 -14.15 2.52 17.21
CA PHE A 83 -14.74 3.32 16.12
C PHE A 83 -16.26 3.14 15.93
N LEU A 84 -16.83 2.01 16.40
CA LEU A 84 -18.22 1.63 16.16
C LEU A 84 -19.02 1.54 17.47
N GLN A 85 -19.19 2.65 18.17
CA GLN A 85 -20.33 2.77 19.07
C GLN A 85 -21.40 3.63 18.40
N GLU A 86 -22.15 3.00 17.49
CA GLU A 86 -23.44 3.50 17.03
C GLU A 86 -24.41 3.48 18.22
N SER A 87 -24.57 4.62 18.90
CA SER A 87 -25.86 5.03 19.49
C SER A 87 -25.69 6.37 20.19
N TYR A 88 -25.73 7.47 19.45
CA TYR A 88 -26.10 8.76 20.03
C TYR A 88 -26.93 9.54 19.02
N THR A 89 -28.25 9.31 19.08
CA THR A 89 -29.30 10.11 18.45
C THR A 89 -29.45 11.46 19.14
N GLU A 90 -28.43 12.32 19.10
CA GLU A 90 -28.65 13.75 19.28
C GLU A 90 -28.59 14.42 17.91
N LYS A 91 -29.78 14.71 17.36
CA LYS A 91 -29.96 15.52 16.15
C LYS A 91 -29.43 16.94 16.42
N ILE A 92 -28.17 17.20 16.11
CA ILE A 92 -27.59 18.56 16.13
C ILE A 92 -27.43 19.02 14.67
N VAL A 93 -28.44 19.75 14.19
CA VAL A 93 -28.69 20.05 12.76
C VAL A 93 -27.60 20.94 12.11
N ASP A 94 -26.82 21.70 12.87
CA ASP A 94 -25.75 22.57 12.33
C ASP A 94 -24.33 21.96 12.38
N ILE A 95 -24.18 20.75 12.96
CA ILE A 95 -22.90 20.01 12.99
C ILE A 95 -22.93 18.85 11.97
N ASN A 96 -23.97 18.72 11.14
CA ASN A 96 -24.06 17.65 10.14
C ASN A 96 -22.85 17.59 9.20
N HIS A 97 -22.27 18.75 8.84
CA HIS A 97 -21.12 18.80 7.94
C HIS A 97 -19.80 18.37 8.64
N ILE A 98 -19.62 18.75 9.90
CA ILE A 98 -18.45 18.34 10.70
C ILE A 98 -18.58 16.87 11.11
N HIS A 99 -19.77 16.43 11.50
CA HIS A 99 -20.07 15.02 11.75
C HIS A 99 -19.83 14.18 10.51
N GLY A 100 -20.31 14.61 9.34
CA GLY A 100 -20.06 13.93 8.06
C GLY A 100 -18.57 13.83 7.74
N SER A 101 -17.82 14.92 7.88
CA SER A 101 -16.36 14.91 7.66
C SER A 101 -15.61 14.01 8.64
N ILE A 102 -15.97 14.02 9.94
CA ILE A 102 -15.36 13.15 10.95
C ILE A 102 -15.68 11.69 10.65
N THR A 103 -16.93 11.35 10.36
CA THR A 103 -17.32 9.98 9.99
C THR A 103 -16.60 9.50 8.73
N GLN A 104 -16.46 10.37 7.72
CA GLN A 104 -15.75 10.04 6.49
C GLN A 104 -14.23 9.84 6.75
N LEU A 105 -13.62 10.68 7.59
CA LEU A 105 -12.23 10.52 7.99
C LEU A 105 -12.02 9.23 8.79
N SER A 106 -12.88 8.92 9.77
CA SER A 106 -12.83 7.68 10.54
C SER A 106 -12.92 6.45 9.63
N SER A 107 -13.85 6.44 8.67
CA SER A 107 -13.98 5.35 7.71
C SER A 107 -12.75 5.21 6.81
N ARG A 108 -12.20 6.32 6.30
CA ARG A 108 -10.95 6.29 5.51
C ARG A 108 -9.76 5.78 6.33
N LEU A 109 -9.63 6.21 7.58
CA LEU A 109 -8.60 5.73 8.48
C LEU A 109 -8.75 4.24 8.76
N GLU A 110 -9.96 3.75 9.00
CA GLU A 110 -10.23 2.33 9.21
C GLU A 110 -9.84 1.48 8.00
N LEU A 111 -10.24 1.90 6.79
CA LEU A 111 -9.83 1.26 5.54
C LEU A 111 -8.31 1.25 5.39
N SER A 112 -7.65 2.36 5.72
CA SER A 112 -6.19 2.48 5.64
C SER A 112 -5.48 1.58 6.65
N ILE A 113 -5.99 1.48 7.89
CA ILE A 113 -5.48 0.57 8.92
C ILE A 113 -5.67 -0.87 8.51
N LEU A 114 -6.82 -1.23 7.95
CA LEU A 114 -7.09 -2.58 7.45
C LEU A 114 -6.15 -2.95 6.30
N GLU A 115 -5.94 -2.02 5.37
CA GLU A 115 -5.01 -2.18 4.26
C GLU A 115 -3.56 -2.37 4.76
N LEU A 116 -3.12 -1.54 5.70
CA LEU A 116 -1.80 -1.67 6.32
C LEU A 116 -1.64 -3.00 7.08
N LYS A 117 -2.66 -3.43 7.82
CA LYS A 117 -2.66 -4.74 8.50
C LYS A 117 -2.54 -5.88 7.49
N ASN A 118 -3.27 -5.83 6.39
CA ASN A 118 -3.19 -6.84 5.34
C ASN A 118 -1.81 -6.84 4.66
N ARG A 119 -1.26 -5.67 4.32
CA ARG A 119 0.12 -5.56 3.77
C ARG A 119 1.15 -6.14 4.73
N ASN A 120 1.06 -5.81 6.02
CA ASN A 120 2.00 -6.29 7.03
C ASN A 120 1.89 -7.82 7.23
N LYS A 121 0.68 -8.37 7.25
CA LYS A 121 0.46 -9.82 7.28
C LYS A 121 1.07 -10.51 6.05
N ASN A 122 0.87 -9.95 4.86
CA ASN A 122 1.42 -10.49 3.62
C ASN A 122 2.96 -10.45 3.63
N LEU A 123 3.55 -9.35 4.13
CA LEU A 123 5.00 -9.22 4.30
C LEU A 123 5.56 -10.25 5.30
N ASN A 124 4.89 -10.45 6.43
CA ASN A 124 5.31 -11.47 7.40
C ASN A 124 5.27 -12.88 6.82
N ASN A 125 4.19 -13.22 6.11
CA ASN A 125 4.10 -14.51 5.40
C ASN A 125 5.23 -14.65 4.37
N LEU A 126 5.53 -13.57 3.64
CA LEU A 126 6.62 -13.54 2.67
C LEU A 126 7.98 -13.84 3.33
N ILE A 127 8.28 -13.20 4.45
CA ILE A 127 9.55 -13.39 5.19
C ILE A 127 9.66 -14.82 5.75
N LEU A 128 8.55 -15.38 6.26
CA LEU A 128 8.53 -16.75 6.78
C LEU A 128 8.80 -17.78 5.68
N SER A 129 8.12 -17.66 4.53
CA SER A 129 8.36 -18.53 3.37
C SER A 129 9.79 -18.40 2.85
N LEU A 130 10.30 -17.16 2.72
CA LEU A 130 11.68 -16.90 2.32
C LEU A 130 12.67 -17.58 3.25
N SER A 131 12.46 -17.49 4.57
CA SER A 131 13.34 -18.09 5.56
C SER A 131 13.42 -19.62 5.41
N HIS A 132 12.28 -20.28 5.17
CA HIS A 132 12.25 -21.73 4.93
C HIS A 132 12.99 -22.13 3.65
N ASP A 133 12.78 -21.37 2.58
CA ASP A 133 13.37 -21.66 1.26
C ASP A 133 14.86 -21.33 1.18
N ILE A 134 15.36 -20.42 2.02
CA ILE A 134 16.80 -20.20 2.22
C ILE A 134 17.41 -21.32 3.10
N LYS A 135 16.71 -21.74 4.16
CA LYS A 135 17.24 -22.74 5.10
C LYS A 135 17.51 -24.08 4.44
N THR A 136 16.64 -24.54 3.56
CA THR A 136 16.78 -25.84 2.87
C THR A 136 18.11 -25.98 2.09
N PRO A 137 18.44 -25.11 1.11
CA PRO A 137 19.69 -25.22 0.35
C PRO A 137 20.91 -25.00 1.24
N LEU A 138 20.83 -24.13 2.26
CA LEU A 138 21.93 -23.97 3.23
C LEU A 138 22.20 -25.25 4.00
N THR A 139 21.18 -25.95 4.49
CA THR A 139 21.35 -27.25 5.17
C THR A 139 21.96 -28.30 4.24
N ILE A 140 21.62 -28.29 2.95
CA ILE A 140 22.22 -29.21 1.97
C ILE A 140 23.70 -28.84 1.75
N ILE A 141 24.01 -27.55 1.60
CA ILE A 141 25.38 -27.08 1.43
C ILE A 141 26.23 -27.44 2.66
N ASP A 142 25.74 -27.14 3.86
CA ASP A 142 26.41 -27.46 5.13
C ASP A 142 26.65 -28.97 5.26
N GLY A 143 25.65 -29.81 4.97
CA GLY A 143 25.81 -31.26 5.02
C GLY A 143 26.87 -31.80 4.04
N TYR A 144 26.93 -31.27 2.82
CA TYR A 144 28.01 -31.63 1.88
C TYR A 144 29.39 -31.12 2.34
N LEU A 145 29.46 -29.95 2.97
CA LEU A 145 30.70 -29.42 3.53
C LEU A 145 31.19 -30.27 4.71
N GLU A 146 30.30 -30.71 5.60
CA GLU A 146 30.61 -31.67 6.68
C GLU A 146 31.13 -33.00 6.11
N GLU A 147 30.46 -33.56 5.09
CA GLU A 147 30.92 -34.78 4.40
C GLU A 147 32.31 -34.61 3.75
N PHE A 148 32.65 -33.40 3.28
CA PHE A 148 34.00 -33.08 2.78
C PHE A 148 35.04 -33.01 3.89
N GLU A 149 34.71 -32.37 5.03
CA GLU A 149 35.60 -32.27 6.20
C GLU A 149 35.92 -33.65 6.79
N ASP A 150 34.92 -34.52 6.87
CA ASP A 150 35.03 -35.89 7.39
C ASP A 150 35.60 -36.89 6.37
N LYS A 151 35.96 -36.42 5.16
CA LYS A 151 36.48 -37.24 4.04
C LYS A 151 35.57 -38.43 3.68
N MET A 152 34.26 -38.24 3.80
CA MET A 152 33.25 -39.26 3.53
C MET A 152 32.88 -39.35 2.05
N ILE A 153 33.24 -38.35 1.24
CA ILE A 153 32.98 -38.31 -0.20
C ILE A 153 34.14 -38.97 -0.96
N SER A 154 33.82 -40.00 -1.75
CA SER A 154 34.78 -40.68 -2.63
C SER A 154 35.23 -39.78 -3.79
N GLU A 155 36.41 -40.03 -4.37
CA GLU A 155 36.86 -39.29 -5.58
C GLU A 155 35.89 -39.45 -6.76
N GLU A 156 35.17 -40.57 -6.86
CA GLU A 156 34.15 -40.81 -7.88
C GLU A 156 32.87 -39.98 -7.68
N ASP A 157 32.49 -39.69 -6.42
CA ASP A 157 31.29 -38.90 -6.09
C ASP A 157 31.57 -37.39 -6.01
N MET A 158 32.84 -36.98 -5.95
CA MET A 158 33.27 -35.58 -5.91
C MET A 158 32.63 -34.69 -7.00
N PRO A 159 32.59 -35.10 -8.29
CA PRO A 159 31.98 -34.27 -9.33
C PRO A 159 30.48 -34.08 -9.10
N ARG A 160 29.80 -35.07 -8.53
CA ARG A 160 28.37 -35.03 -8.23
C ARG A 160 28.09 -34.11 -7.06
N ALA A 161 28.86 -34.19 -5.99
CA ALA A 161 28.76 -33.28 -4.84
C ALA A 161 28.96 -31.81 -5.25
N ILE A 162 30.01 -31.53 -6.05
CA ILE A 162 30.26 -30.19 -6.60
C ILE A 162 29.09 -29.71 -7.48
N ALA A 163 28.52 -30.59 -8.30
CA ALA A 163 27.36 -30.24 -9.13
C ALA A 163 26.13 -29.87 -8.29
N ILE A 164 25.91 -30.56 -7.16
CA ILE A 164 24.82 -30.24 -6.22
C ILE A 164 25.08 -28.90 -5.54
N LEU A 165 26.28 -28.67 -5.00
CA LEU A 165 26.65 -27.39 -4.38
C LEU A 165 26.50 -26.21 -5.35
N LYS A 166 26.94 -26.37 -6.61
CA LYS A 166 26.75 -25.35 -7.65
C LYS A 166 25.28 -25.08 -7.96
N LYS A 167 24.44 -26.12 -7.91
CA LYS A 167 23.00 -25.98 -8.13
C LYS A 167 22.33 -25.24 -6.97
N GLU A 168 22.64 -25.58 -5.72
CA GLU A 168 22.04 -24.94 -4.54
C GLU A 168 22.53 -23.49 -4.35
N THR A 169 23.78 -23.19 -4.69
CA THR A 169 24.30 -21.81 -4.72
C THR A 169 23.67 -20.97 -5.84
N ALA A 170 23.48 -21.53 -7.04
CA ALA A 170 22.75 -20.87 -8.11
C ALA A 170 21.28 -20.58 -7.70
N TYR A 171 20.65 -21.54 -7.00
CA TYR A 171 19.31 -21.38 -6.43
C TYR A 171 19.24 -20.21 -5.44
N LEU A 172 20.16 -20.12 -4.47
CA LEU A 172 20.21 -19.00 -3.52
C LEU A 172 20.41 -17.63 -4.21
N ASN A 173 21.23 -17.57 -5.26
CA ASN A 173 21.45 -16.34 -6.01
C ASN A 173 20.19 -15.88 -6.76
N GLU A 174 19.46 -16.81 -7.37
CA GLU A 174 18.19 -16.51 -8.05
C GLU A 174 17.14 -16.02 -7.03
N LEU A 175 17.01 -16.68 -5.88
CA LEU A 175 16.12 -16.25 -4.79
C LEU A 175 16.43 -14.83 -4.32
N SER A 176 17.71 -14.52 -4.09
CA SER A 176 18.15 -13.20 -3.66
C SER A 176 17.77 -12.12 -4.69
N SER A 177 18.02 -12.40 -5.98
CA SER A 177 17.67 -11.49 -7.07
C SER A 177 16.15 -11.25 -7.19
N ASP A 178 15.36 -12.30 -6.96
CA ASP A 178 13.90 -12.21 -6.93
C ASP A 178 13.41 -11.34 -5.76
N VAL A 179 13.92 -11.55 -4.56
CA VAL A 179 13.58 -10.76 -3.36
C VAL A 179 13.95 -9.29 -3.55
N ILE A 180 15.18 -9.00 -4.00
CA ILE A 180 15.63 -7.63 -4.22
C ILE A 180 14.70 -6.93 -5.21
N GLY A 181 14.41 -7.54 -6.35
CA GLY A 181 13.53 -6.86 -7.29
C GLY A 181 12.04 -6.90 -6.90
N TYR A 182 11.60 -7.74 -5.96
CA TYR A 182 10.30 -7.57 -5.31
C TYR A 182 10.28 -6.30 -4.45
N ILE A 183 11.35 -6.04 -3.69
CA ILE A 183 11.48 -4.81 -2.88
C ILE A 183 11.54 -3.58 -3.79
N GLU A 184 12.39 -3.58 -4.82
CA GLU A 184 12.49 -2.48 -5.79
C GLU A 184 11.17 -2.27 -6.55
N SER A 185 10.39 -3.33 -6.78
CA SER A 185 9.09 -3.19 -7.43
C SER A 185 8.11 -2.36 -6.61
N GLN A 186 8.28 -2.23 -5.29
CA GLN A 186 7.38 -1.45 -4.44
C GLN A 186 7.65 0.06 -4.45
N GLU A 187 8.65 0.54 -5.20
CA GLU A 187 8.87 1.99 -5.36
C GLU A 187 7.70 2.68 -6.08
N LEU A 188 7.17 3.73 -5.46
CA LEU A 188 5.91 4.38 -5.83
C LEU A 188 5.98 5.28 -7.08
N ILE A 189 7.17 5.65 -7.56
CA ILE A 189 7.31 6.60 -8.69
C ILE A 189 8.28 6.03 -9.73
N PRO A 190 7.78 5.32 -10.75
CA PRO A 190 8.63 4.89 -11.85
C PRO A 190 8.99 6.09 -12.75
N VAL A 191 10.28 6.28 -13.00
CA VAL A 191 10.74 7.09 -14.14
C VAL A 191 10.47 6.27 -15.40
N LYS A 192 9.47 6.70 -16.19
CA LYS A 192 9.06 6.02 -17.43
C LYS A 192 9.73 6.66 -18.62
N GLU A 193 10.06 5.83 -19.60
CA GLU A 193 10.65 6.25 -20.88
C GLU A 193 9.84 5.69 -22.04
N MET A 194 9.83 6.40 -23.17
CA MET A 194 9.22 5.92 -24.41
C MET A 194 10.20 4.98 -25.12
N LEU A 195 9.90 3.68 -25.09
CA LEU A 195 10.77 2.62 -25.61
C LEU A 195 10.28 2.11 -26.98
N SER A 196 11.22 1.89 -27.90
CA SER A 196 10.99 1.07 -29.09
C SER A 196 10.98 -0.40 -28.67
N LEU A 197 9.82 -1.05 -28.71
CA LEU A 197 9.63 -2.34 -28.07
C LEU A 197 10.46 -3.44 -28.73
N LYS A 198 10.54 -3.44 -30.06
CA LYS A 198 11.33 -4.42 -30.81
C LYS A 198 12.82 -4.27 -30.52
N THR A 199 13.35 -3.05 -30.58
CA THR A 199 14.77 -2.77 -30.29
C THR A 199 15.14 -3.19 -28.88
N PHE A 200 14.29 -2.84 -27.90
CA PHE A 200 14.48 -3.19 -26.50
C PHE A 200 14.47 -4.71 -26.28
N ILE A 201 13.50 -5.43 -26.84
CA ILE A 201 13.44 -6.90 -26.69
C ILE A 201 14.67 -7.58 -27.28
N HIS A 202 15.09 -7.19 -28.48
CA HIS A 202 16.27 -7.78 -29.12
C HIS A 202 17.58 -7.48 -28.37
N ALA A 203 17.74 -6.26 -27.85
CA ALA A 203 18.97 -5.85 -27.17
C ALA A 203 19.04 -6.32 -25.71
N ASP A 204 17.93 -6.27 -24.98
CA ASP A 204 17.92 -6.45 -23.53
C ASP A 204 17.28 -7.76 -23.05
N VAL A 205 16.30 -8.29 -23.78
CA VAL A 205 15.51 -9.45 -23.31
C VAL A 205 16.01 -10.74 -23.95
N CYS A 206 16.11 -10.80 -25.28
CA CYS A 206 16.52 -11.99 -26.01
C CYS A 206 17.87 -12.58 -25.55
N PRO A 207 18.92 -11.78 -25.24
CA PRO A 207 20.20 -12.35 -24.77
C PRO A 207 20.11 -13.11 -23.45
N LEU A 208 19.07 -12.85 -22.65
CA LEU A 208 18.85 -13.46 -21.34
C LEU A 208 17.99 -14.73 -21.42
N ILE A 209 17.36 -15.00 -22.56
CA ILE A 209 16.47 -16.16 -22.74
C ILE A 209 17.22 -17.30 -23.43
N ARG A 210 17.34 -18.43 -22.74
CA ARG A 210 17.90 -19.66 -23.30
C ARG A 210 16.79 -20.62 -23.67
N VAL A 211 16.46 -20.67 -24.96
CA VAL A 211 15.44 -21.57 -25.50
C VAL A 211 16.05 -22.96 -25.72
N LYS A 212 15.32 -24.02 -25.38
CA LYS A 212 15.74 -25.40 -25.63
C LYS A 212 15.70 -25.69 -27.14
N LYS A 213 16.56 -26.60 -27.63
CA LYS A 213 16.63 -26.96 -29.06
C LYS A 213 15.29 -27.39 -29.68
N ALA A 214 14.38 -27.95 -28.89
CA ALA A 214 13.07 -28.43 -29.34
C ALA A 214 11.95 -27.37 -29.26
N VAL A 215 12.27 -26.13 -28.90
CA VAL A 215 11.30 -25.04 -28.76
C VAL A 215 11.63 -23.93 -29.77
N GLU A 216 10.63 -23.55 -30.57
CA GLU A 216 10.73 -22.43 -31.52
C GLU A 216 10.31 -21.12 -30.83
N PHE A 217 11.12 -20.06 -30.96
CA PHE A 217 10.79 -18.74 -30.43
C PHE A 217 10.42 -17.78 -31.55
N LYS A 218 9.19 -17.25 -31.52
CA LYS A 218 8.66 -16.29 -32.50
C LYS A 218 8.46 -14.93 -31.84
N CYS A 219 9.07 -13.90 -32.40
CA CYS A 219 8.87 -12.50 -32.00
C CYS A 219 8.13 -11.76 -33.12
N LEU A 220 6.84 -11.49 -32.91
CA LEU A 220 5.96 -10.84 -33.87
C LEU A 220 5.62 -9.43 -33.38
N ILE A 221 6.58 -8.51 -33.54
CA ILE A 221 6.46 -7.12 -33.11
C ILE A 221 6.80 -6.21 -34.28
N SER A 222 5.94 -5.23 -34.54
CA SER A 222 6.19 -4.18 -35.54
C SER A 222 7.34 -3.28 -35.12
N ASP A 223 8.17 -2.83 -36.06
CA ASP A 223 9.24 -1.86 -35.82
C ASP A 223 8.71 -0.51 -35.28
N THR A 224 7.44 -0.19 -35.55
CA THR A 224 6.80 1.05 -35.13
C THR A 224 6.24 1.01 -33.70
N GLN A 225 6.22 -0.16 -33.07
CA GLN A 225 5.57 -0.35 -31.78
C GLN A 225 6.38 0.30 -30.65
N LYS A 226 5.76 1.26 -29.96
CA LYS A 226 6.36 1.95 -28.81
C LYS A 226 5.56 1.70 -27.54
N ILE A 227 6.23 1.70 -26.40
CA ILE A 227 5.61 1.57 -25.08
C ILE A 227 6.23 2.55 -24.09
N GLU A 228 5.40 3.14 -23.22
CA GLU A 228 5.86 3.99 -22.13
C GLU A 228 5.97 3.14 -20.87
N PHE A 229 7.19 2.90 -20.38
CA PHE A 229 7.46 2.00 -19.26
C PHE A 229 8.80 2.32 -18.58
N LYS A 230 8.99 1.94 -17.32
CA LYS A 230 10.33 1.87 -16.68
C LYS A 230 11.12 0.72 -17.33
N PRO A 231 12.27 0.96 -17.99
CA PRO A 231 12.98 -0.05 -18.78
C PRO A 231 13.34 -1.31 -17.99
N MET A 232 13.90 -1.15 -16.78
CA MET A 232 14.25 -2.27 -15.89
C MET A 232 13.03 -3.09 -15.47
N ALA A 233 11.89 -2.44 -15.21
CA ALA A 233 10.65 -3.13 -14.85
C ALA A 233 10.13 -3.98 -16.01
N LEU A 234 10.08 -3.40 -17.22
CA LEU A 234 9.65 -4.11 -18.42
C LEU A 234 10.57 -5.30 -18.73
N LYS A 235 11.90 -5.10 -18.62
CA LYS A 235 12.89 -6.18 -18.77
C LYS A 235 12.57 -7.34 -17.83
N LYS A 236 12.36 -7.05 -16.55
CA LYS A 236 12.10 -8.07 -15.52
C LYS A 236 10.79 -8.83 -15.78
N ILE A 237 9.70 -8.12 -16.12
CA ILE A 237 8.42 -8.75 -16.50
C ILE A 237 8.62 -9.71 -17.67
N LEU A 238 9.21 -9.23 -18.77
CA LEU A 238 9.36 -10.02 -19.99
C LEU A 238 10.28 -11.22 -19.78
N VAL A 239 11.41 -11.03 -19.09
CA VAL A 239 12.33 -12.12 -18.79
C VAL A 239 11.65 -13.18 -17.95
N ASN A 240 10.93 -12.80 -16.90
CA ASN A 240 10.24 -13.78 -16.05
C ASN A 240 9.13 -14.54 -16.81
N LEU A 241 8.31 -13.86 -17.59
CA LEU A 241 7.26 -14.51 -18.38
C LEU A 241 7.85 -15.46 -19.44
N LEU A 242 8.91 -15.06 -20.15
CA LEU A 242 9.60 -15.90 -21.13
C LEU A 242 10.37 -17.06 -20.47
N HIS A 243 10.93 -16.85 -19.29
CA HIS A 243 11.56 -17.93 -18.53
C HIS A 243 10.50 -18.97 -18.13
N ASN A 244 9.32 -18.54 -17.65
CA ASN A 244 8.21 -19.44 -17.38
C ASN A 244 7.79 -20.21 -18.66
N ALA A 245 7.65 -19.52 -19.78
CA ALA A 245 7.33 -20.17 -21.07
C ALA A 245 8.38 -21.24 -21.47
N THR A 246 9.68 -20.94 -21.38
CA THR A 246 10.76 -21.91 -21.70
C THR A 246 10.90 -23.06 -20.70
N LYS A 247 10.54 -22.81 -19.44
CA LYS A 247 10.51 -23.81 -18.37
C LYS A 247 9.38 -24.82 -18.55
N TYR A 248 8.19 -24.35 -18.88
CA TYR A 248 6.98 -25.20 -18.96
C TYR A 248 6.69 -25.74 -20.37
N THR A 249 7.37 -25.24 -21.40
CA THR A 249 7.36 -25.81 -22.76
C THR A 249 8.51 -26.80 -22.93
N LYS A 250 8.20 -28.07 -23.18
CA LYS A 250 9.21 -29.10 -23.49
C LYS A 250 9.56 -29.09 -24.97
N GLU A 251 8.53 -29.09 -25.81
CA GLU A 251 8.57 -29.07 -27.26
C GLU A 251 7.43 -28.16 -27.75
N GLY A 252 7.64 -27.41 -28.82
CA GLY A 252 6.60 -26.54 -29.41
C GLY A 252 7.07 -25.10 -29.61
N THR A 253 6.19 -24.12 -29.38
CA THR A 253 6.44 -22.72 -29.75
C THR A 253 6.18 -21.77 -28.59
N ILE A 254 7.03 -20.75 -28.47
CA ILE A 254 6.82 -19.58 -27.62
C ILE A 254 6.69 -18.37 -28.54
N THR A 255 5.57 -17.65 -28.44
CA THR A 255 5.28 -16.49 -29.28
C THR A 255 5.17 -15.24 -28.42
N LEU A 256 5.99 -14.24 -28.70
CA LEU A 256 5.90 -12.91 -28.13
C LEU A 256 5.33 -11.96 -29.19
N MET A 257 4.19 -11.34 -28.88
CA MET A 257 3.48 -10.44 -29.77
C MET A 257 3.24 -9.11 -29.07
N ALA A 258 3.19 -8.04 -29.86
CA ALA A 258 2.73 -6.74 -29.37
C ALA A 258 1.88 -6.06 -30.43
N LYS A 259 0.69 -5.63 -30.03
CA LYS A 259 -0.27 -4.94 -30.89
C LYS A 259 -0.97 -3.86 -30.08
N GLU A 260 -0.95 -2.62 -30.58
CA GLU A 260 -1.56 -1.47 -29.92
C GLU A 260 -1.07 -1.31 -28.47
N ASN A 261 -1.94 -1.48 -27.46
CA ASN A 261 -1.60 -1.34 -26.04
C ASN A 261 -1.44 -2.69 -25.32
N LEU A 262 -1.23 -3.77 -26.07
CA LEU A 262 -1.16 -5.13 -25.57
C LEU A 262 0.19 -5.76 -25.92
N ILE A 263 0.84 -6.36 -24.91
CA ILE A 263 1.95 -7.30 -25.09
C ILE A 263 1.44 -8.67 -24.65
N THR A 264 1.64 -9.67 -25.49
CA THR A 264 1.16 -11.02 -25.27
C THR A 264 2.31 -12.01 -25.37
N ILE A 265 2.43 -12.89 -24.38
CA ILE A 265 3.36 -14.02 -24.38
C ILE A 265 2.54 -15.29 -24.34
N GLU A 266 2.70 -16.11 -25.38
CA GLU A 266 2.00 -17.38 -25.57
C GLU A 266 3.00 -18.51 -25.60
N ASP A 267 2.67 -19.61 -24.95
CA ASP A 267 3.42 -20.85 -25.05
C ASP A 267 2.50 -22.02 -25.38
N THR A 268 3.08 -23.09 -25.90
CA THR A 268 2.39 -24.36 -26.18
C THR A 268 2.70 -25.42 -25.13
N GLY A 269 3.07 -24.98 -23.92
CA GLY A 269 3.46 -25.84 -22.81
C GLY A 269 2.26 -26.37 -22.03
N VAL A 270 2.51 -26.71 -20.75
CA VAL A 270 1.42 -27.10 -19.85
C VAL A 270 0.59 -25.86 -19.50
N GLY A 271 -0.71 -25.90 -19.80
CA GLY A 271 -1.64 -24.84 -19.47
C GLY A 271 -1.88 -24.69 -17.97
N ILE A 272 -2.46 -23.57 -17.57
CA ILE A 272 -2.87 -23.28 -16.19
C ILE A 272 -4.39 -23.43 -16.08
N SER A 273 -4.86 -24.22 -15.11
CA SER A 273 -6.30 -24.35 -14.87
C SER A 273 -6.90 -22.99 -14.49
N PRO A 274 -8.08 -22.61 -15.03
CA PRO A 274 -8.74 -21.34 -14.73
C PRO A 274 -8.97 -21.08 -13.24
N LYS A 275 -9.04 -22.16 -12.43
CA LYS A 275 -9.17 -22.07 -10.97
C LYS A 275 -7.99 -21.38 -10.28
N PHE A 276 -6.83 -21.33 -10.92
CA PHE A 276 -5.62 -20.71 -10.38
C PHE A 276 -5.32 -19.33 -10.97
N LYS A 277 -6.18 -18.78 -11.85
CA LYS A 277 -5.88 -17.56 -12.63
C LYS A 277 -5.40 -16.36 -11.79
N GLU A 278 -5.96 -16.17 -10.59
CA GLU A 278 -5.51 -15.11 -9.67
C GLU A 278 -4.43 -15.58 -8.72
N ARG A 279 -4.54 -16.83 -8.25
CA ARG A 279 -3.64 -17.40 -7.27
C ARG A 279 -2.20 -17.52 -7.77
N ILE A 280 -1.98 -17.72 -9.07
CA ILE A 280 -0.61 -17.78 -9.64
C ILE A 280 0.19 -16.47 -9.50
N PHE A 281 -0.48 -15.36 -9.22
CA PHE A 281 0.15 -14.06 -8.99
C PHE A 281 0.33 -13.76 -7.50
N GLU A 282 -0.12 -14.65 -6.61
CA GLU A 282 0.21 -14.55 -5.19
C GLU A 282 1.68 -15.00 -4.98
N PRO A 283 2.44 -14.30 -4.12
CA PRO A 283 3.82 -14.68 -3.81
C PRO A 283 3.92 -16.13 -3.34
N PHE A 284 4.94 -16.84 -3.81
CA PHE A 284 5.26 -18.23 -3.45
C PHE A 284 4.23 -19.29 -3.85
N VAL A 285 3.24 -18.94 -4.69
CA VAL A 285 2.28 -19.93 -5.18
C VAL A 285 2.86 -20.76 -6.32
N GLY A 286 3.06 -22.04 -6.03
CA GLY A 286 3.36 -23.10 -7.00
C GLY A 286 2.17 -23.99 -7.28
N LEU A 287 1.99 -24.41 -8.54
CA LEU A 287 0.95 -25.39 -8.89
C LEU A 287 1.25 -26.81 -8.36
N ASP A 288 2.48 -27.09 -7.94
CA ASP A 288 2.91 -28.33 -7.26
C ASP A 288 4.04 -28.00 -6.26
N GLU A 289 3.75 -27.93 -4.95
CA GLU A 289 4.72 -27.64 -3.88
C GLU A 289 5.91 -28.63 -3.86
N SER A 290 5.69 -29.89 -4.25
CA SER A 290 6.73 -30.93 -4.28
C SER A 290 7.62 -30.88 -5.53
N ARG A 291 7.14 -30.32 -6.65
CA ARG A 291 7.87 -30.25 -7.93
C ARG A 291 8.57 -28.91 -8.17
N ASN A 292 8.18 -27.83 -7.49
CA ASN A 292 8.84 -26.54 -7.65
C ASN A 292 10.32 -26.57 -7.28
N ARG A 293 10.71 -27.31 -6.22
CA ARG A 293 12.12 -27.56 -5.89
C ARG A 293 12.89 -28.32 -6.97
N LYS A 294 12.24 -29.23 -7.71
CA LYS A 294 12.86 -29.98 -8.82
C LYS A 294 12.93 -29.20 -10.13
N LYS A 295 12.04 -28.21 -10.34
CA LYS A 295 11.94 -27.44 -11.58
C LYS A 295 12.47 -26.00 -11.47
N GLY A 296 12.98 -25.57 -10.31
CA GLY A 296 13.73 -24.31 -10.14
C GLY A 296 12.85 -23.06 -10.29
N GLY A 297 12.05 -22.73 -9.28
CA GLY A 297 11.38 -21.42 -9.25
C GLY A 297 10.61 -21.18 -7.96
N PHE A 298 10.69 -19.95 -7.46
CA PHE A 298 10.24 -19.53 -6.14
C PHE A 298 8.78 -19.09 -6.07
N GLY A 299 8.06 -19.10 -7.19
CA GLY A 299 6.68 -18.58 -7.25
C GLY A 299 6.58 -17.08 -7.01
N LEU A 300 7.70 -16.35 -7.02
CA LEU A 300 7.74 -14.88 -6.87
C LEU A 300 7.70 -14.16 -8.22
N GLY A 301 8.13 -14.80 -9.29
CA GLY A 301 8.26 -14.13 -10.58
C GLY A 301 6.96 -13.48 -11.06
N LEU A 302 5.85 -14.23 -11.05
CA LEU A 302 4.55 -13.72 -11.51
C LEU A 302 4.00 -12.63 -10.60
N SER A 303 4.15 -12.75 -9.27
CA SER A 303 3.74 -11.70 -8.33
C SER A 303 4.55 -10.41 -8.52
N ILE A 304 5.87 -10.53 -8.70
CA ILE A 304 6.75 -9.39 -9.03
C ILE A 304 6.32 -8.77 -10.36
N SER A 305 6.01 -9.59 -11.36
CA SER A 305 5.61 -9.10 -12.68
C SER A 305 4.29 -8.33 -12.64
N ARG A 306 3.32 -8.79 -11.83
CA ARG A 306 2.04 -8.10 -11.63
C ARG A 306 2.24 -6.76 -10.91
N ASN A 307 2.99 -6.74 -9.81
CA ASN A 307 3.28 -5.49 -9.10
C ASN A 307 4.02 -4.47 -9.98
N LEU A 308 5.03 -4.92 -10.75
CA LEU A 308 5.75 -4.04 -11.68
C LEU A 308 4.84 -3.51 -12.80
N ALA A 309 3.90 -4.31 -13.29
CA ALA A 309 2.92 -3.88 -14.27
C ALA A 309 2.01 -2.79 -13.69
N GLU A 310 1.40 -3.05 -12.53
CA GLU A 310 0.45 -2.16 -11.87
C GLU A 310 1.10 -0.80 -11.53
N ASN A 311 2.32 -0.83 -10.98
CA ASN A 311 3.07 0.40 -10.67
C ASN A 311 3.43 1.21 -11.91
N ASN A 312 3.48 0.58 -13.09
CA ASN A 312 3.69 1.28 -14.36
C ASN A 312 2.39 1.64 -15.09
N GLY A 313 1.21 1.40 -14.50
CA GLY A 313 -0.09 1.69 -15.10
C GLY A 313 -0.54 0.65 -16.15
N TYR A 314 -0.14 -0.60 -15.94
CA TYR A 314 -0.52 -1.74 -16.78
C TYR A 314 -1.13 -2.84 -15.91
N GLU A 315 -2.03 -3.61 -16.51
CA GLU A 315 -2.61 -4.81 -15.94
C GLU A 315 -1.93 -6.05 -16.53
N LEU A 316 -1.50 -6.98 -15.67
CA LEU A 316 -0.98 -8.29 -16.08
C LEU A 316 -1.95 -9.40 -15.67
N PHE A 317 -2.46 -10.13 -16.66
CA PHE A 317 -3.41 -11.22 -16.44
C PHE A 317 -3.14 -12.44 -17.32
N LEU A 318 -3.70 -13.59 -16.91
CA LEU A 318 -3.72 -14.83 -17.68
C LEU A 318 -4.98 -14.86 -18.54
N ASP A 319 -4.84 -15.04 -19.86
CA ASP A 319 -5.96 -15.31 -20.75
C ASP A 319 -6.39 -16.77 -20.64
N THR A 320 -7.47 -17.01 -19.88
CA THR A 320 -8.03 -18.35 -19.67
C THR A 320 -8.81 -18.89 -20.86
N THR A 321 -9.01 -18.11 -21.93
CA THR A 321 -9.69 -18.58 -23.15
C THR A 321 -8.72 -19.30 -24.11
N TYR A 322 -7.42 -19.16 -23.88
CA TYR A 322 -6.39 -19.84 -24.65
C TYR A 322 -6.20 -21.29 -24.18
N ASN A 323 -6.42 -22.24 -25.09
CA ASN A 323 -6.36 -23.68 -24.79
C ASN A 323 -5.08 -24.38 -25.28
N GLY A 324 -4.14 -23.64 -25.89
CA GLY A 324 -2.92 -24.21 -26.47
C GLY A 324 -1.76 -24.40 -25.49
N GLY A 325 -1.88 -23.88 -24.26
CA GLY A 325 -0.81 -23.79 -23.26
C GLY A 325 -1.13 -22.65 -22.29
N CYS A 326 -0.21 -21.70 -22.09
CA CYS A 326 -0.51 -20.46 -21.37
C CYS A 326 -0.40 -19.22 -22.27
N ARG A 327 -1.22 -18.22 -21.96
CA ARG A 327 -1.14 -16.89 -22.57
C ARG A 327 -1.22 -15.81 -21.49
N PHE A 328 -0.14 -15.06 -21.32
CA PHE A 328 -0.10 -13.90 -20.45
C PHE A 328 -0.26 -12.63 -21.28
N VAL A 329 -1.07 -11.70 -20.79
CA VAL A 329 -1.37 -10.43 -21.45
C VAL A 329 -1.04 -9.29 -20.51
N LEU A 330 -0.19 -8.39 -20.99
CA LEU A 330 0.12 -7.11 -20.36
C LEU A 330 -0.60 -6.00 -21.13
N LYS A 331 -1.53 -5.30 -20.46
CA LYS A 331 -2.43 -4.32 -21.06
C LYS A 331 -2.31 -2.97 -20.37
N LYS A 332 -2.27 -1.86 -21.12
CA LYS A 332 -2.31 -0.51 -20.53
C LYS A 332 -3.68 -0.24 -19.87
N MET A 333 -3.68 0.28 -18.64
CA MET A 333 -4.89 0.65 -17.89
C MET A 333 -5.53 1.93 -18.39
#